data_AF-A0A8S0FZ58-F1
#
_entry.id   AF-A0A8S0FZ58-F1
#
_cell.length_a   1.000
_cell.length_b   1.000
_cell.length_c   1.000
_cell.angle_alpha   90.00
_cell.angle_beta   90.00
_cell.angle_gamma   90.00
#
_symmetry.space_group_name_H-M   'P 1'
#
loop_
_entity.id
_entity.type
_entity.pdbx_description
1 polymer ?
#
loop_
_entity_poly.entity_id
_entity_poly.type
_entity_poly.pdbx_seq_one_letter_code
_entity_poly.pdbx_strand_id
1 'polypeptide(L)' 'MTSLAFILGVMPLVISTGAGSGAQNAVGTGVMGGMVTATVLAIFFVPVFFVVVRRRFSRKNEDIEHNHTVDHH' A
#
# COMPACT_ATOMS: atom_id res chain seq x y z
N MET A 1 0.90 10.70 1.42
CA MET A 1 0.45 11.96 0.78
C MET A 1 -0.73 11.71 -0.15
N THR A 2 -0.65 10.75 -1.07
CA THR A 2 -1.72 10.41 -2.03
C THR A 2 -3.06 10.04 -1.38
N SER A 3 -3.04 9.23 -0.31
CA SER A 3 -4.26 8.72 0.30
C SER A 3 -5.15 9.82 0.91
N LEU A 4 -4.55 10.80 1.59
CA LEU A 4 -5.27 11.93 2.19
C LEU A 4 -5.89 12.84 1.12
N ALA A 5 -5.11 13.19 0.10
CA ALA A 5 -5.59 14.01 -1.01
C ALA A 5 -6.79 13.34 -1.72
N PHE A 6 -6.72 12.03 -1.93
CA PHE A 6 -7.79 11.29 -2.57
C PHE A 6 -9.04 11.14 -1.68
N ILE A 7 -8.87 10.89 -0.37
CA ILE A 7 -10.00 10.83 0.59
C ILE A 7 -10.74 12.17 0.66
N LEU A 8 -10.01 13.29 0.71
CA LEU A 8 -10.62 14.63 0.67
C LEU A 8 -11.29 14.91 -0.68
N GLY A 9 -10.73 14.42 -1.79
CA GLY A 9 -11.30 14.54 -3.12
C GLY A 9 -12.61 13.78 -3.32
N VAL A 10 -12.79 12.64 -2.65
CA VAL A 10 -14.05 11.86 -2.72
C VAL A 10 -15.08 12.25 -1.65
N MET A 11 -14.70 13.06 -0.65
CA MET A 11 -15.60 13.53 0.41
C MET A 11 -16.89 14.18 -0.12
N PRO A 12 -16.88 15.04 -1.18
CA PRO A 12 -18.11 15.61 -1.73
C PRO A 12 -19.08 14.56 -2.29
N LEU A 13 -18.57 13.45 -2.81
CA LEU A 13 -19.40 12.35 -3.32
C LEU A 13 -20.10 11.59 -2.21
N VAL A 14 -19.54 11.56 -0.99
CA VAL A 14 -20.13 10.89 0.18
C VAL A 14 -21.29 11.69 0.77
N ILE A 15 -21.20 13.02 0.68
CA ILE A 15 -22.19 13.96 1.23
C ILE A 15 -23.16 14.48 0.16
N SER A 16 -23.09 13.94 -1.06
CA SER A 16 -23.88 14.43 -2.19
C SER A 16 -25.36 14.14 -2.00
N THR A 17 -26.20 15.13 -2.27
CA THR A 17 -27.67 15.03 -2.20
C THR A 17 -28.28 15.57 -3.50
N GLY A 18 -29.27 14.86 -4.06
CA GLY A 18 -29.90 15.22 -5.34
C GLY A 18 -30.01 14.04 -6.30
N ALA A 19 -30.27 14.32 -7.58
CA ALA A 19 -30.36 13.29 -8.60
C ALA A 19 -29.03 12.51 -8.73
N GLY A 20 -29.10 11.18 -8.66
CA GLY A 20 -27.92 10.31 -8.70
C GLY A 20 -27.08 10.28 -7.41
N SER A 21 -27.52 10.93 -6.33
CA SER A 21 -26.83 10.90 -5.02
C SER A 21 -26.66 9.48 -4.47
N GLY A 22 -27.63 8.59 -4.69
CA GLY A 22 -27.51 7.18 -4.29
C GLY A 22 -26.27 6.50 -4.91
N ALA A 23 -25.99 6.74 -6.19
CA ALA A 23 -24.82 6.21 -6.87
C ALA A 23 -23.52 6.88 -6.40
N GLN A 24 -23.54 8.20 -6.19
CA GLN A 24 -22.38 8.95 -5.72
C GLN A 24 -21.99 8.55 -4.28
N ASN A 25 -22.97 8.44 -3.39
CA ASN A 25 -22.75 8.05 -2.00
C ASN A 25 -22.26 6.59 -1.91
N ALA A 26 -22.79 5.69 -2.74
CA ALA A 26 -22.34 4.30 -2.81
C ALA A 26 -20.87 4.20 -3.24
N VAL A 27 -20.47 4.90 -4.31
CA VAL A 27 -19.09 4.93 -4.78
C VAL A 27 -18.18 5.63 -3.77
N GLY A 28 -18.58 6.81 -3.29
CA GLY A 28 -17.79 7.61 -2.35
C GLY A 28 -17.50 6.86 -1.05
N THR A 29 -18.51 6.20 -0.46
CA THR A 29 -18.35 5.45 0.78
C THR A 29 -17.46 4.22 0.59
N GLY A 30 -17.66 3.48 -0.51
CA GLY A 30 -16.85 2.30 -0.83
C GLY A 30 -15.37 2.66 -1.04
N VAL A 31 -15.11 3.74 -1.78
CA VAL A 31 -13.75 4.21 -2.06
C VAL A 31 -13.09 4.76 -0.80
N MET A 32 -13.79 5.57 0.00
CA MET A 32 -13.25 6.13 1.24
C MET A 32 -12.87 5.02 2.24
N GLY A 33 -13.77 4.07 2.50
CA GLY A 33 -13.48 2.94 3.39
C GLY A 33 -12.35 2.04 2.86
N GLY A 34 -12.36 1.77 1.55
CA GLY A 34 -11.31 1.01 0.88
C GLY A 34 -9.93 1.67 1.01
N MET A 35 -9.85 2.98 0.84
CA MET A 35 -8.59 3.72 0.95
C MET A 35 -8.03 3.78 2.37
N VAL A 36 -8.90 3.93 3.38
CA VAL A 36 -8.49 3.88 4.79
C VAL A 36 -7.92 2.50 5.11
N THR A 37 -8.67 1.44 4.77
CA THR A 37 -8.26 0.05 5.02
C THR A 37 -6.98 -0.31 4.27
N ALA A 38 -6.90 0.04 2.98
CA ALA A 38 -5.72 -0.19 2.16
C ALA A 38 -4.50 0.54 2.69
N THR A 39 -4.63 1.78 3.16
CA THR A 39 -3.50 2.55 3.70
C THR A 39 -2.96 1.88 4.97
N VAL A 40 -3.83 1.49 5.90
CA VAL A 40 -3.41 0.84 7.14
C VAL A 40 -2.79 -0.52 6.86
N LEU A 41 -3.46 -1.38 6.07
CA LEU A 41 -2.96 -2.73 5.81
C LEU A 41 -1.71 -2.73 4.92
N ALA A 42 -1.69 -1.95 3.83
CA ALA A 42 -0.58 -2.01 2.88
C ALA A 42 0.77 -1.62 3.50
N ILE A 43 0.80 -0.67 4.43
CA ILE A 43 2.05 -0.27 5.11
C ILE A 43 2.72 -1.46 5.82
N PHE A 44 1.93 -2.36 6.40
CA PHE A 44 2.46 -3.56 7.08
C PHE A 44 2.61 -4.74 6.14
N PHE A 45 1.61 -4.98 5.29
CA PHE A 45 1.54 -6.19 4.48
C PHE A 45 2.45 -6.13 3.26
N VAL A 46 2.68 -4.96 2.64
CA VAL A 46 3.56 -4.85 1.46
C VAL A 46 5.00 -5.24 1.79
N PRO A 47 5.66 -4.75 2.87
CA PRO A 47 6.99 -5.21 3.25
C PRO A 47 7.05 -6.70 3.57
N VAL A 48 6.05 -7.22 4.31
CA VAL A 48 5.97 -8.64 4.66
C VAL A 48 5.85 -9.50 3.40
N PHE A 49 4.93 -9.15 2.49
CA PHE A 49 4.78 -9.85 1.22
C PHE A 49 6.03 -9.76 0.36
N PHE A 50 6.70 -8.61 0.31
CA PHE A 50 7.97 -8.48 -0.41
C PHE A 50 9.03 -9.46 0.10
N VAL A 51 9.25 -9.55 1.41
CA VAL A 51 10.24 -10.46 2.00
C VAL A 51 9.82 -11.93 1.83
N VAL A 52 8.53 -12.25 2.03
CA VAL A 52 8.01 -13.61 1.85
C VAL A 52 8.19 -14.07 0.40
N VAL A 53 7.77 -13.25 -0.57
CA VAL A 53 7.92 -13.56 -1.99
C VAL A 53 9.39 -13.66 -2.36
N ARG A 54 10.23 -12.69 -1.98
CA ARG A 54 11.67 -12.74 -2.22
C ARG A 54 12.29 -14.02 -1.65
N ARG A 55 12.00 -14.38 -0.40
CA ARG A 55 12.57 -15.59 0.23
C ARG A 55 12.07 -16.89 -0.39
N ARG A 56 10.82 -16.92 -0.88
CA ARG A 56 10.22 -18.12 -1.47
C ARG A 56 10.64 -18.35 -2.93
N PHE A 57 10.93 -17.28 -3.66
CA PHE A 57 11.28 -17.34 -5.08
C PHE A 57 12.75 -17.02 -5.40
N SER A 58 13.52 -16.50 -4.44
CA SER A 58 14.98 -16.38 -4.59
C SER A 58 15.60 -17.78 -4.51
N ARG A 59 15.99 -18.32 -5.66
CA ARG A 59 16.82 -19.51 -5.75
C ARG A 59 18.15 -19.19 -5.07
N LYS A 60 18.37 -19.78 -3.89
CA LYS A 60 19.61 -19.86 -3.11
C LYS A 60 20.85 -19.55 -3.96
N ASN A 61 21.37 -18.33 -3.92
CA ASN A 61 22.67 -17.96 -4.52
C ASN A 61 23.24 -16.60 -4.01
N GLU A 62 22.85 -16.09 -2.84
CA GLU A 62 23.43 -14.85 -2.30
C GLU A 62 23.64 -14.93 -0.78
N ASP A 63 24.38 -15.96 -0.33
CA ASP A 63 24.91 -16.05 1.04
C ASP A 63 26.45 -16.20 1.03
N ILE A 64 27.14 -15.52 0.11
CA ILE A 64 28.61 -15.39 0.17
C ILE A 64 28.95 -13.92 0.31
N GLU A 65 28.77 -13.44 1.53
CA GLU A 65 29.39 -12.24 2.07
C GLU A 65 30.91 -12.42 1.99
N HIS A 66 31.52 -11.97 0.88
CA HIS A 66 32.97 -11.85 0.77
C HIS A 66 33.38 -10.58 1.54
N ASN A 67 33.43 -10.68 2.87
CA ASN A 67 34.21 -9.77 3.69
C ASN A 67 35.68 -9.96 3.29
N HIS A 68 36.12 -9.23 2.27
CA HIS A 68 37.52 -9.12 1.93
C HIS A 68 38.15 -8.16 2.94
N THR A 69 38.52 -8.68 4.11
CA THR A 69 39.47 -8.04 5.01
C THR A 69 40.82 -8.01 4.29
N VAL A 70 41.11 -6.88 3.64
CA VAL A 70 42.47 -6.58 3.22
C VAL A 70 43.14 -5.83 4.36
N ASP A 71 43.64 -6.59 5.33
CA ASP A 71 44.72 -6.11 6.17
C ASP A 71 45.99 -6.11 5.31
N HIS A 72 46.40 -4.92 4.85
CA HIS A 72 47.75 -4.66 4.35
C HIS A 72 48.55 -3.96 5.45
N HIS A 73 49.41 -4.72 6.12
CA HIS A 73 50.56 -4.23 6.87
C HIS A 73 51.77 -5.11 6.54
#